data_AF-A0A2G0CE34-F1
#
_entry.id   AF-A0A2G0CE34-F1
#
_cell.length_a   1.000
_cell.length_b   1.000
_cell.length_c   1.000
_cell.angle_alpha   90.00
_cell.angle_beta   90.00
_cell.angle_gamma   90.00
#
_symmetry.space_group_name_H-M   'P 1'
#
loop_
_entity.id
_entity.type
_entity.pdbx_description
1 polymer ?
#
loop_
_entity_poly.entity_id
_entity_poly.type
_entity_poly.pdbx_seq_one_letter_code
_entity_poly.pdbx_strand_id
1 'polypeptide(L)'
;MSTLNSTFIGTAIGLLRHAEQPGTRQFILSGLNQWRNSLPSARDRPFHHAISLIHAQSPAADSVQGLSRAVGISRRQLQRIFRKRLGVSPKVYLRFYRFERTFRFLQRHGWVPLSAVAFRYGYADAAHLIREFRAFTGATPRVLLREESEALVGL
;
A
#
# COMPACT_ATOMS: atom_id res chain seq x y z
N MET A 1 10.87 19.19 6.90
CA MET A 1 9.67 19.07 6.03
C MET A 1 9.32 17.60 5.86
N SER A 2 8.70 17.01 6.89
CA SER A 2 8.60 15.56 7.15
C SER A 2 7.15 15.09 7.29
N THR A 3 6.26 15.54 6.40
CA THR A 3 4.83 15.24 6.47
C THR A 3 4.46 13.85 5.92
N LEU A 4 5.33 13.21 5.14
CA LEU A 4 5.08 11.88 4.55
C LEU A 4 5.17 10.71 5.56
N ASN A 5 5.75 10.92 6.75
CA ASN A 5 5.96 9.84 7.73
C ASN A 5 4.75 9.58 8.64
N SER A 6 3.89 10.58 8.86
CA SER A 6 2.77 10.48 9.81
C SER A 6 1.62 9.62 9.27
N THR A 7 1.31 9.75 7.97
CA THR A 7 0.13 9.10 7.38
C THR A 7 0.31 7.58 7.23
N PHE A 8 1.53 7.10 6.97
CA PHE A 8 1.84 5.68 6.80
C PHE A 8 1.71 4.89 8.12
N ILE A 9 2.10 5.49 9.24
CA ILE A 9 2.01 4.88 10.58
C ILE A 9 0.55 4.81 11.04
N GLY A 10 -0.24 5.87 10.85
CA GLY A 10 -1.66 5.90 11.23
C GLY A 10 -2.49 4.84 10.48
N THR A 11 -2.30 4.71 9.17
CA THR A 11 -3.00 3.70 8.36
C THR A 11 -2.56 2.27 8.72
N ALA A 12 -1.28 2.06 9.02
CA ALA A 12 -0.77 0.76 9.44
C ALA A 12 -1.35 0.28 10.79
N ILE A 13 -1.50 1.18 11.78
CA ILE A 13 -2.11 0.84 13.08
C ILE A 13 -3.59 0.47 12.93
N GLY A 14 -4.34 1.19 12.08
CA GLY A 14 -5.73 0.85 11.76
C GLY A 14 -5.85 -0.51 11.07
N LEU A 15 -4.98 -0.81 10.10
CA LEU A 15 -4.98 -2.09 9.38
C LEU A 15 -4.57 -3.28 10.27
N LEU A 16 -3.69 -3.07 11.25
CA LEU A 16 -3.29 -4.11 12.20
C LEU A 16 -4.44 -4.59 13.10
N ARG A 17 -5.48 -3.77 13.31
CA ARG A 17 -6.67 -4.13 14.10
C ARG A 17 -7.56 -5.15 13.37
N HIS A 18 -7.55 -5.16 12.04
CA HIS A 18 -8.43 -5.98 11.20
C HIS A 18 -7.67 -7.00 10.32
N ALA A 19 -6.34 -7.00 10.30
CA ALA A 19 -5.55 -7.97 9.54
C ALA A 19 -5.57 -9.36 10.21
N GLU A 20 -6.61 -10.14 9.96
CA GLU A 20 -6.73 -11.54 10.43
C GLU A 20 -5.74 -12.50 9.74
N GLN A 21 -5.14 -12.09 8.61
CA GLN A 21 -4.22 -12.92 7.85
C GLN A 21 -2.77 -12.81 8.37
N PRO A 22 -2.11 -13.93 8.77
CA PRO A 22 -0.78 -13.95 9.37
C PRO A 22 0.30 -13.22 8.53
N GLY A 23 0.21 -13.30 7.20
CA GLY A 23 1.16 -12.67 6.28
C GLY A 23 1.04 -11.14 6.17
N THR A 24 -0.16 -10.57 6.36
CA THR A 24 -0.42 -9.13 6.27
C THR A 24 0.07 -8.41 7.52
N ARG A 25 -0.14 -9.01 8.71
CA ARG A 25 0.37 -8.50 9.98
C ARG A 25 1.89 -8.47 10.02
N GLN A 26 2.53 -9.54 9.58
CA GLN A 26 4.00 -9.64 9.54
C GLN A 26 4.61 -8.67 8.52
N PHE A 27 3.93 -8.41 7.40
CA PHE A 27 4.32 -7.38 6.41
C PHE A 27 4.27 -5.96 6.98
N ILE A 28 3.17 -5.58 7.65
CA ILE A 28 3.02 -4.22 8.21
C ILE A 28 4.06 -3.97 9.31
N LEU A 29 4.28 -4.93 10.21
CA LEU A 29 5.24 -4.80 11.31
C LEU A 29 6.70 -4.78 10.82
N SER A 30 7.05 -5.62 9.83
CA SER A 30 8.40 -5.63 9.27
C SER A 30 8.69 -4.41 8.40
N GLY A 31 7.74 -3.97 7.57
CA GLY A 31 7.89 -2.82 6.69
C GLY A 31 8.12 -1.50 7.43
N LEU A 32 7.38 -1.26 8.52
CA LEU A 32 7.54 -0.06 9.36
C LEU A 32 8.88 -0.03 10.09
N ASN A 33 9.29 -1.15 10.68
CA ASN A 33 10.52 -1.20 11.47
C ASN A 33 11.77 -1.10 10.58
N GLN A 34 11.71 -1.63 9.36
CA GLN A 34 12.84 -1.65 8.43
C GLN A 34 13.03 -0.30 7.71
N TRP A 35 11.93 0.42 7.41
CA TRP A 35 11.98 1.78 6.85
C TRP A 35 12.54 2.81 7.85
N ARG A 36 12.19 2.68 9.14
CA ARG A 36 12.70 3.56 10.21
C ARG A 36 14.22 3.49 10.37
N ASN A 37 14.84 2.35 10.08
CA ASN A 37 16.23 2.06 10.45
C ASN A 37 17.24 2.07 9.27
N SER A 38 16.88 2.54 8.08
CA SER A 38 17.80 2.47 6.92
C SER A 38 18.25 3.84 6.39
N LEU A 39 19.52 4.16 6.63
CA LEU A 39 20.27 5.19 5.90
C LEU A 39 20.57 4.67 4.47
N PRO A 40 20.43 5.48 3.41
CA PRO A 40 20.63 5.02 2.03
C PRO A 40 22.09 4.66 1.73
N SER A 41 22.36 3.45 1.21
CA SER A 41 23.66 3.11 0.60
C SER A 41 23.59 3.16 -0.93
N ALA A 42 24.73 3.32 -1.62
CA ALA A 42 24.76 3.34 -3.09
C ALA A 42 24.22 2.03 -3.73
N ARG A 43 24.30 0.89 -3.02
CA ARG A 43 23.71 -0.40 -3.45
C ARG A 43 22.18 -0.44 -3.35
N ASP A 44 21.58 0.53 -2.64
CA ASP A 44 20.14 0.60 -2.39
C ASP A 44 19.40 1.55 -3.34
N ARG A 45 20.14 2.22 -4.25
CA ARG A 45 19.55 3.16 -5.22
C ARG A 45 18.35 2.57 -5.98
N PRO A 46 18.38 1.33 -6.51
CA PRO A 46 17.21 0.78 -7.20
C PRO A 46 15.99 0.57 -6.29
N PHE A 47 16.20 0.26 -5.01
CA PHE A 47 15.11 0.13 -4.03
C PHE A 47 14.48 1.50 -3.75
N HIS A 48 15.30 2.49 -3.40
CA HIS A 48 14.81 3.84 -3.10
C HIS A 48 14.15 4.48 -4.33
N HIS A 49 14.71 4.26 -5.53
CA HIS A 49 14.10 4.74 -6.76
C HIS A 49 12.75 4.05 -7.01
N ALA A 50 12.64 2.74 -6.81
CA ALA A 50 11.36 2.04 -6.91
C ALA A 50 10.31 2.60 -5.94
N ILE A 51 10.68 2.78 -4.66
CA ILE A 51 9.77 3.34 -3.65
C ILE A 51 9.35 4.77 -4.02
N SER A 52 10.29 5.60 -4.47
CA SER A 52 10.01 6.95 -4.95
C SER A 52 9.00 6.96 -6.10
N LEU A 53 9.17 6.11 -7.11
CA LEU A 53 8.24 6.00 -8.24
C LEU A 53 6.84 5.57 -7.80
N ILE A 54 6.75 4.65 -6.84
CA ILE A 54 5.46 4.19 -6.29
C ILE A 54 4.76 5.32 -5.56
N HIS A 55 5.48 6.04 -4.69
CA HIS A 55 4.90 7.13 -3.89
C HIS A 55 4.57 8.37 -4.73
N ALA A 56 5.34 8.61 -5.78
CA ALA A 56 5.07 9.64 -6.79
C ALA A 56 3.94 9.25 -7.76
N GLN A 57 3.36 8.05 -7.64
CA GLN A 57 2.26 7.56 -8.49
C GLN A 57 2.65 7.53 -9.98
N SER A 58 3.92 7.23 -10.26
CA SER A 58 4.41 7.11 -11.63
C SER A 58 3.66 5.99 -12.37
N PRO A 59 3.29 6.16 -13.66
CA PRO A 59 2.74 5.08 -14.48
C PRO A 59 3.64 3.83 -14.52
N ALA A 60 4.96 3.99 -14.33
CA ALA A 60 5.88 2.87 -14.22
C ALA A 60 5.52 1.94 -13.04
N ALA A 61 4.91 2.46 -11.98
CA ALA A 61 4.50 1.69 -10.80
C ALA A 61 3.19 0.90 -11.00
N ASP A 62 2.50 1.00 -12.15
CA ASP A 62 1.27 0.24 -12.39
C ASP A 62 1.51 -1.28 -12.54
N SER A 63 2.76 -1.67 -12.82
CA SER A 63 3.14 -3.07 -12.91
C SER A 63 4.57 -3.32 -12.43
N VAL A 64 4.85 -4.55 -12.00
CA VAL A 64 6.21 -4.98 -11.63
C VAL A 64 7.18 -4.85 -12.81
N GLN A 65 6.69 -5.06 -14.04
CA GLN A 65 7.50 -4.95 -15.25
C GLN A 65 7.85 -3.49 -15.58
N GLY A 66 6.88 -2.58 -15.45
CA GLY A 66 7.12 -1.14 -15.60
C GLY A 66 8.13 -0.65 -14.57
N LEU A 67 7.94 -1.05 -13.31
CA LEU A 67 8.80 -0.66 -12.21
C LEU A 67 10.22 -1.17 -12.39
N SER A 68 10.39 -2.43 -12.81
CA SER A 68 11.71 -3.01 -13.07
C SER A 68 12.44 -2.30 -14.21
N ARG A 69 11.73 -1.93 -15.28
CA ARG A 69 12.30 -1.17 -16.40
C ARG A 69 12.74 0.23 -15.95
N ALA A 70 11.88 0.94 -15.22
CA ALA A 70 12.16 2.31 -14.79
C ALA A 70 13.37 2.41 -13.84
N VAL A 71 13.60 1.40 -13.00
CA VAL A 71 14.76 1.38 -12.09
C VAL A 71 16.00 0.67 -12.67
N GLY A 72 15.92 0.16 -13.90
CA GLY A 72 17.06 -0.42 -14.61
C GLY A 72 17.52 -1.79 -14.10
N ILE A 73 16.64 -2.64 -13.55
CA ILE A 73 16.99 -3.98 -13.06
C ILE A 73 16.01 -5.06 -13.54
N SER A 74 16.40 -6.32 -13.49
CA SER A 74 15.50 -7.43 -13.79
C SER A 74 14.36 -7.58 -12.76
N ARG A 75 13.22 -8.14 -13.16
CA ARG A 75 12.11 -8.48 -12.25
C ARG A 75 12.57 -9.36 -11.09
N ARG A 76 13.47 -10.32 -11.33
CA ARG A 76 14.03 -11.21 -10.30
C ARG A 76 14.84 -10.45 -9.26
N GLN A 77 15.68 -9.49 -9.69
CA GLN A 77 16.42 -8.63 -8.77
C GLN A 77 15.47 -7.74 -7.96
N LEU A 78 14.47 -7.14 -8.60
CA LEU A 78 13.46 -6.31 -7.92
C LEU A 78 12.72 -7.10 -6.85
N GLN A 79 12.26 -8.32 -7.17
CA GLN A 79 11.63 -9.23 -6.21
C GLN A 79 12.53 -9.55 -5.01
N ARG A 80 13.80 -9.88 -5.27
CA ARG A 80 14.78 -10.19 -4.22
C ARG A 80 15.01 -9.00 -3.29
N ILE A 81 15.16 -7.79 -3.84
CA ILE A 81 15.43 -6.59 -3.04
C ILE A 81 14.22 -6.24 -2.18
N PHE A 82 12.99 -6.24 -2.74
CA PHE A 82 11.77 -6.02 -1.97
C PHE A 82 11.59 -7.08 -0.87
N ARG A 83 11.83 -8.37 -1.17
CA ARG A 83 11.71 -9.43 -0.16
C ARG A 83 12.71 -9.23 0.99
N LYS A 84 13.96 -8.86 0.66
CA LYS A 84 15.01 -8.60 1.65
C LYS A 84 14.71 -7.35 2.51
N ARG A 85 14.09 -6.32 1.93
CA ARG A 85 13.94 -4.98 2.54
C ARG A 85 12.58 -4.70 3.16
N LEU A 86 11.54 -5.46 2.78
CA LEU A 86 10.16 -5.25 3.22
C LEU A 86 9.45 -6.56 3.56
N GLY A 87 10.13 -7.72 3.45
CA GLY A 87 9.52 -9.02 3.68
C GLY A 87 8.51 -9.48 2.60
N VAL A 88 8.21 -8.66 1.60
CA VAL A 88 7.20 -8.95 0.55
C VAL A 88 7.72 -8.78 -0.87
N SER A 89 6.95 -9.26 -1.84
CA SER A 89 7.24 -9.02 -3.25
C SER A 89 6.81 -7.60 -3.69
N PRO A 90 7.38 -7.05 -4.78
CA PRO A 90 6.96 -5.76 -5.33
C PRO A 90 5.48 -5.76 -5.73
N LYS A 91 4.95 -6.90 -6.21
CA LYS A 91 3.53 -7.04 -6.56
C LYS A 91 2.62 -6.80 -5.36
N VAL A 92 2.98 -7.36 -4.20
CA VAL A 92 2.20 -7.20 -2.97
C VAL A 92 2.28 -5.75 -2.48
N TYR A 93 3.46 -5.14 -2.53
CA TYR A 93 3.63 -3.75 -2.13
C TYR A 93 2.83 -2.77 -3.01
N LEU A 94 2.82 -2.99 -4.34
CA LEU A 94 2.01 -2.19 -5.28
C LEU A 94 0.51 -2.31 -4.99
N ARG A 95 0.02 -3.53 -4.74
CA ARG A 95 -1.38 -3.77 -4.35
C ARG A 95 -1.74 -3.05 -3.05
N PHE A 96 -0.88 -3.17 -2.04
CA PHE A 96 -1.06 -2.49 -0.76
C PHE A 96 -1.13 -0.98 -0.92
N TYR A 97 -0.19 -0.40 -1.68
CA TYR A 97 -0.16 1.05 -1.89
C TYR A 97 -1.39 1.55 -2.66
N ARG A 98 -1.86 0.80 -3.66
CA ARG A 98 -3.12 1.09 -4.34
C ARG A 98 -4.31 1.05 -3.38
N PHE A 99 -4.39 0.01 -2.55
CA PHE A 99 -5.42 -0.14 -1.52
C PHE A 99 -5.39 1.04 -0.53
N GLU A 100 -4.23 1.36 0.04
CA GLU A 100 -4.06 2.43 1.02
C GLU A 100 -4.51 3.78 0.46
N ARG A 101 -4.13 4.09 -0.78
CA ARG A 101 -4.57 5.30 -1.47
C ARG A 101 -6.07 5.35 -1.73
N THR A 102 -6.64 4.22 -2.13
CA THR A 102 -8.08 4.08 -2.40
C THR A 102 -8.87 4.28 -1.12
N PHE A 103 -8.41 3.68 -0.02
CA PHE A 103 -9.02 3.83 1.28
C PHE A 103 -8.96 5.28 1.76
N ARG A 104 -7.78 5.93 1.70
CA ARG A 104 -7.64 7.37 2.04
C ARG A 104 -8.55 8.29 1.23
N PHE A 105 -8.78 7.96 -0.04
CA PHE A 105 -9.72 8.72 -0.85
C PHE A 105 -11.15 8.57 -0.34
N LEU A 106 -11.58 7.34 -0.07
CA LEU A 106 -12.89 7.05 0.51
C LEU A 106 -13.06 7.69 1.90
N GLN A 107 -12.02 7.73 2.72
CA GLN A 107 -12.04 8.41 4.03
C GLN A 107 -12.31 9.90 3.89
N ARG A 108 -11.68 10.57 2.91
CA ARG A 108 -11.81 12.02 2.71
C ARG A 108 -13.12 12.42 2.03
N HIS A 109 -13.65 11.56 1.16
CA HIS A 109 -14.79 11.89 0.31
C HIS A 109 -16.08 11.15 0.69
N GLY A 110 -16.03 10.25 1.68
CA GLY A 110 -17.15 9.42 2.08
C GLY A 110 -17.51 8.35 1.04
N TRP A 111 -18.74 7.83 1.13
CA TRP A 111 -19.22 6.78 0.26
C TRP A 111 -19.56 7.33 -1.14
N VAL A 112 -18.83 6.84 -2.15
CA VAL A 112 -19.03 7.16 -3.58
C VAL A 112 -19.15 5.86 -4.39
N PRO A 113 -19.68 5.90 -5.63
CA PRO A 113 -19.81 4.70 -6.46
C PRO A 113 -18.48 3.97 -6.66
N LEU A 114 -18.40 2.72 -6.20
CA LEU A 114 -17.16 1.93 -6.22
C LEU A 114 -16.65 1.64 -7.63
N SER A 115 -17.50 1.67 -8.65
CA SER A 115 -17.09 1.53 -10.06
C SER A 115 -16.22 2.71 -10.50
N ALA A 116 -16.60 3.94 -10.15
CA ALA A 116 -15.81 5.14 -10.45
C ALA A 116 -14.48 5.14 -9.69
N VAL A 117 -14.50 4.70 -8.43
CA VAL A 117 -13.28 4.56 -7.61
C VAL A 117 -12.37 3.47 -8.19
N ALA A 118 -12.94 2.33 -8.59
CA ALA A 118 -12.21 1.24 -9.20
C ALA A 118 -11.45 1.72 -10.44
N PHE A 119 -12.14 2.39 -11.35
CA PHE A 119 -11.54 2.97 -12.55
C PHE A 119 -10.42 3.96 -12.22
N ARG A 120 -10.67 4.91 -11.30
CA ARG A 120 -9.70 5.94 -10.89
C ARG A 120 -8.40 5.38 -10.33
N TYR A 121 -8.47 4.27 -9.59
CA TYR A 121 -7.32 3.68 -8.90
C TYR A 121 -6.74 2.45 -9.61
N GLY A 122 -7.18 2.15 -10.83
CA GLY A 122 -6.63 1.08 -11.66
C GLY A 122 -7.04 -0.32 -11.20
N TYR A 123 -8.22 -0.46 -10.59
CA TYR A 123 -8.89 -1.75 -10.44
C TYR A 123 -9.67 -2.07 -11.71
N ALA A 124 -9.86 -3.37 -11.95
CA ALA A 124 -10.59 -3.84 -13.13
C ALA A 124 -12.08 -3.48 -13.06
N ASP A 125 -12.66 -3.59 -11.86
CA ASP A 125 -14.06 -3.31 -11.57
C ASP A 125 -14.25 -3.15 -10.05
N ALA A 126 -15.48 -2.86 -9.62
CA ALA A 126 -15.83 -2.73 -8.20
C ALA A 126 -15.63 -4.05 -7.42
N ALA A 127 -15.82 -5.21 -8.07
CA ALA A 127 -15.65 -6.51 -7.41
C ALA A 127 -14.16 -6.80 -7.10
N HIS A 128 -13.25 -6.43 -7.99
CA HIS A 128 -11.80 -6.48 -7.78
C HIS A 128 -11.41 -5.56 -6.62
N LEU A 129 -11.92 -4.32 -6.59
CA LEU A 129 -11.69 -3.41 -5.46
C LEU A 129 -12.14 -4.05 -4.14
N ILE A 130 -13.37 -4.59 -4.06
CA ILE A 130 -13.90 -5.21 -2.84
C ILE A 130 -13.05 -6.42 -2.41
N ARG A 131 -12.61 -7.26 -3.35
CA ARG A 131 -11.72 -8.40 -3.07
C ARG A 131 -10.38 -7.94 -2.48
N GLU A 132 -9.81 -6.85 -2.99
CA GLU A 132 -8.55 -6.31 -2.47
C GLU A 132 -8.72 -5.77 -1.05
N PHE A 133 -9.81 -5.05 -0.77
CA PHE A 133 -10.11 -4.57 0.58
C PHE A 133 -10.23 -5.74 1.58
N ARG A 134 -10.99 -6.78 1.22
CA ARG A 134 -11.11 -7.99 2.05
C ARG A 134 -9.78 -8.70 2.24
N ALA A 135 -8.95 -8.78 1.19
CA ALA A 135 -7.65 -9.43 1.29
C ALA A 135 -6.70 -8.73 2.27
N PHE A 136 -6.75 -7.40 2.35
CA PHE A 136 -5.90 -6.63 3.26
C PHE A 136 -6.49 -6.45 4.67
N THR A 137 -7.82 -6.45 4.81
CA THR A 137 -8.48 -6.02 6.06
C THR A 137 -9.53 -6.98 6.59
N GLY A 138 -9.85 -8.08 5.89
CA GLY A 138 -11.01 -8.91 6.21
C GLY A 138 -12.38 -8.26 5.90
N ALA A 139 -12.42 -6.94 5.72
CA ALA A 139 -13.66 -6.17 5.60
C ALA A 139 -13.87 -5.56 4.20
N THR A 140 -15.10 -5.07 3.97
CA THR A 140 -15.44 -4.32 2.75
C THR A 140 -15.16 -2.83 2.95
N PRO A 141 -15.03 -2.02 1.89
CA PRO A 141 -14.83 -0.58 2.04
C PRO A 141 -15.90 0.09 2.92
N ARG A 142 -17.16 -0.37 2.83
CA ARG A 142 -18.29 0.21 3.57
C ARG A 142 -18.16 -0.01 5.07
N VAL A 143 -17.76 -1.22 5.46
CA VAL A 143 -17.58 -1.60 6.87
C VAL A 143 -16.45 -0.77 7.47
N LEU A 144 -15.29 -0.71 6.80
CA LEU A 144 -14.14 0.07 7.29
C LEU A 144 -14.46 1.56 7.47
N LEU A 145 -15.18 2.17 6.51
CA LEU A 145 -15.56 3.59 6.61
C LEU A 145 -16.52 3.85 7.77
N ARG A 146 -17.44 2.92 8.04
CA ARG A 146 -18.37 3.02 9.16
C ARG A 146 -17.63 2.93 10.50
N GLU A 147 -16.78 1.92 10.65
CA GLU A 147 -15.99 1.70 11.88
C GLU A 147 -15.10 2.91 12.22
N GLU A 148 -14.52 3.56 11.21
CA GLU A 148 -13.73 4.78 11.42
C GLU A 148 -14.59 5.97 11.85
N SER A 149 -15.77 6.13 11.26
CA SER A 149 -16.70 7.18 11.70
C SER A 149 -17.15 6.99 13.16
N GLU A 150 -17.38 5.75 13.58
CA GLU A 150 -17.76 5.41 14.95
C GLU A 150 -16.58 5.62 15.93
N ALA A 151 -15.35 5.31 15.51
CA ALA A 151 -14.14 5.55 16.30
C ALA A 151 -13.82 7.04 16.50
N LEU A 152 -14.18 7.91 15.55
CA LEU A 152 -13.97 9.36 15.65
C LEU A 152 -15.05 10.08 16.50
N VAL A 153 -16.25 9.51 16.61
CA VAL A 153 -17.37 10.08 17.40
C VAL A 153 -17.33 9.62 18.86
N GLY A 154 -16.59 8.56 19.18
CA GLY A 154 -16.41 8.03 20.53
C GLY A 154 -15.26 8.65 21.35
N LEU A 155 -14.71 9.80 20.94
CA LEU A 155 -13.71 10.60 21.64
C LEU A 155 -14.31 11.95 22.07
#